data_AF-A0A1I6BZW3-F1
#
_entry.id   AF-A0A1I6BZW3-F1
#
_cell.length_a   1.000
_cell.length_b   1.000
_cell.length_c   1.000
_cell.angle_alpha   90.00
_cell.angle_beta   90.00
_cell.angle_gamma   90.00
#
_symmetry.space_group_name_H-M   'P 1'
#
loop_
_entity.id
_entity.type
_entity.pdbx_description
1 polymer ?
#
loop_
_entity_poly.entity_id
_entity_poly.type
_entity_poly.pdbx_seq_one_letter_code
_entity_poly.pdbx_strand_id
1 'polypeptide(L)' 'MYVGRDMTELSMISKSDWKDSELSFFHHSLQQMTPYLNSEGQSIHTEIIKEIEQRGGLQRHEADYTHGTRISYD' A
#
# COMPACT_ATOMS: atom_id res chain seq x y z
N MET A 1 6.08 -11.59 0.99
CA MET A 1 4.81 -11.05 1.52
C MET A 1 4.90 -11.05 3.04
N TYR A 2 4.69 -9.90 3.68
CA TYR A 2 4.71 -9.81 5.14
C TYR A 2 3.55 -10.59 5.76
N VAL A 3 3.82 -11.30 6.86
CA VAL A 3 2.82 -12.07 7.61
C VAL A 3 2.90 -11.60 9.07
N GLY A 4 1.90 -10.82 9.50
CA GLY A 4 1.85 -10.21 10.81
C GLY A 4 0.62 -9.32 10.95
N ARG A 5 0.49 -8.64 12.09
CA ARG A 5 -0.59 -7.67 12.32
C ARG A 5 -0.45 -6.50 11.36
N ASP A 6 -1.57 -5.97 10.89
CA ASP A 6 -1.57 -4.79 10.01
C ASP A 6 -1.34 -3.49 10.80
N MET A 7 -1.14 -2.38 10.07
CA MET A 7 -0.88 -1.08 10.70
C MET A 7 -2.09 -0.58 11.53
N THR A 8 -3.31 -0.94 11.17
CA THR A 8 -4.52 -0.54 11.89
C THR A 8 -4.56 -1.20 13.26
N GLU A 9 -4.34 -2.52 13.30
CA GLU A 9 -4.25 -3.28 14.55
C GLU A 9 -3.11 -2.76 15.43
N LEU A 10 -1.95 -2.54 14.82
CA LEU A 10 -0.74 -2.08 15.50
C LEU A 10 -0.82 -0.61 15.96
N SER A 11 -1.69 0.21 15.37
CA SER A 11 -1.88 1.62 15.74
C SER A 11 -2.44 1.78 17.16
N MET A 12 -3.27 0.81 17.59
CA MET A 12 -3.91 0.80 18.90
C MET A 12 -3.05 0.15 19.99
N ILE A 13 -1.84 -0.31 19.64
CA ILE A 13 -0.93 -1.03 20.53
C ILE A 13 0.33 -0.20 20.74
N SER A 14 0.86 -0.23 21.96
CA SER A 14 2.14 0.40 22.29
C SER A 14 3.26 -0.18 21.43
N LYS A 15 4.22 0.66 21.01
CA LYS A 15 5.35 0.22 20.17
C LYS A 15 6.29 -0.74 20.90
N SER A 16 6.27 -0.75 22.24
CA SER A 16 6.96 -1.74 23.06
C SER A 16 6.44 -3.16 22.86
N ASP A 17 5.18 -3.31 22.44
CA ASP A 17 4.49 -4.60 22.36
C ASP A 17 4.43 -5.09 20.89
N TRP A 18 5.14 -4.39 20.01
CA TRP A 18 5.35 -4.81 18.64
C TRP A 18 6.45 -5.86 18.59
N LYS A 19 6.30 -6.83 17.70
CA LYS A 19 7.36 -7.81 17.45
C LYS A 19 8.43 -7.16 16.57
N ASP A 20 9.68 -7.59 16.73
CA ASP A 20 10.82 -7.08 15.95
C ASP A 20 10.60 -7.19 14.43
N SER A 21 9.92 -8.24 13.97
CA SER A 21 9.57 -8.42 12.57
C SER A 21 8.60 -7.35 12.06
N GLU A 22 7.65 -6.92 12.89
CA GLU A 22 6.67 -5.88 12.55
C GLU A 22 7.36 -4.52 12.53
N LEU A 23 8.20 -4.25 13.54
CA LEU A 23 9.03 -3.04 13.58
C LEU A 23 9.92 -2.92 12.35
N SER A 24 10.64 -3.99 12.00
CA SER A 24 11.55 -3.99 10.84
C SER A 24 10.81 -3.79 9.52
N PHE A 25 9.67 -4.48 9.35
CA PHE A 25 8.86 -4.36 8.13
C PHE A 25 8.31 -2.96 7.92
N PHE A 26 7.69 -2.38 8.95
CA PHE A 26 7.09 -1.04 8.85
C PHE A 26 8.13 0.07 8.87
N HIS A 27 9.26 -0.12 9.56
CA HIS A 27 10.39 0.80 9.44
C HIS A 27 10.88 0.89 8.01
N HIS A 28 11.15 -0.26 7.37
CA HIS A 28 11.61 -0.28 5.98
C HIS A 28 10.57 0.34 5.03
N SER A 29 9.29 -0.01 5.20
CA SER A 29 8.20 0.52 4.38
C SER A 29 8.08 2.04 4.51
N LEU A 30 8.13 2.56 5.73
CA LEU A 30 8.01 4.00 5.99
C LEU A 30 9.27 4.76 5.60
N GLN A 31 10.47 4.17 5.72
CA GLN A 31 11.72 4.80 5.29
C GLN A 31 11.69 5.18 3.80
N GLN A 32 11.11 4.32 2.96
CA GLN A 32 10.97 4.60 1.52
C GLN A 32 9.94 5.71 1.23
N MET A 33 8.89 5.81 2.05
CA MET A 33 7.80 6.78 1.84
C MET A 33 8.05 8.14 2.52
N THR A 34 8.89 8.18 3.55
CA THR A 34 9.14 9.38 4.39
C THR A 34 9.42 10.65 3.57
N PRO A 35 10.23 10.63 2.50
CA PRO A 35 10.49 11.83 1.70
C PRO A 35 9.24 12.43 1.04
N TYR A 36 8.21 11.61 0.81
CA TYR A 36 6.97 11.98 0.13
C TYR A 36 5.81 12.27 1.09
N LEU A 37 6.04 12.26 2.41
CA LEU A 37 5.00 12.61 3.41
C LEU A 37 4.85 14.13 3.57
N ASN A 38 4.70 14.84 2.45
CA ASN A 38 4.55 16.29 2.39
C ASN A 38 3.56 16.70 1.28
N SER A 39 3.37 18.00 1.07
CA SER A 39 2.47 18.52 0.02
C SER A 39 2.87 18.11 -1.39
N GLU A 40 4.18 17.97 -1.66
CA GLU A 40 4.70 17.56 -2.96
C GLU A 40 4.36 16.09 -3.24
N GLY A 41 4.52 15.20 -2.28
CA GLY A 41 4.12 13.80 -2.41
C GLY A 41 2.61 13.62 -2.61
N GLN A 42 1.77 14.48 -2.01
CA GLN A 42 0.33 14.50 -2.28
C GLN A 42 0.02 14.94 -3.72
N SER A 43 0.77 15.91 -4.26
CA SER A 43 0.65 16.30 -5.67
C SER A 43 1.02 15.14 -6.61
N ILE A 44 2.15 14.48 -6.35
CA ILE A 44 2.58 13.29 -7.12
C ILE A 44 1.52 12.19 -7.08
N HIS A 45 0.97 11.88 -5.89
CA HIS A 45 -0.10 10.89 -5.75
C HIS A 45 -1.34 11.25 -6.58
N THR A 46 -1.72 12.53 -6.59
CA THR A 46 -2.86 13.02 -7.38
C THR A 46 -2.59 12.89 -8.88
N GLU A 47 -1.37 13.19 -9.33
CA GLU A 47 -0.97 13.02 -10.74
C GLU A 47 -1.02 11.55 -11.17
N ILE A 48 -0.56 10.63 -10.31
CA ILE A 48 -0.66 9.19 -10.57
C ILE A 48 -2.13 8.76 -10.72
N ILE A 49 -3.03 9.22 -9.85
CA ILE A 49 -4.47 8.92 -9.96
C ILE A 49 -5.03 9.43 -11.29
N LYS A 50 -4.71 10.68 -11.66
CA LYS A 50 -5.16 11.26 -12.94
C LYS A 50 -4.68 10.46 -14.13
N GLU A 51 -3.42 10.00 -14.11
CA GLU A 51 -2.87 9.16 -15.17
C GLU A 51 -3.56 7.79 -15.23
N ILE A 52 -3.85 7.18 -14.09
CA ILE A 52 -4.63 5.93 -14.01
C ILE A 52 -6.01 6.12 -14.63
N GLU A 53 -6.71 7.20 -14.27
CA GLU A 53 -8.02 7.54 -14.84
C GLU A 53 -7.93 7.80 -16.35
N GLN A 54 -6.92 8.55 -16.79
CA GLN A 54 -6.66 8.81 -18.21
C GLN A 54 -6.42 7.52 -19.00
N ARG A 55 -5.80 6.50 -18.39
CA ARG A 55 -5.59 5.17 -18.98
C ARG A 55 -6.82 4.27 -18.94
N GLY A 56 -7.97 4.76 -18.49
CA GLY A 56 -9.22 4.00 -18.40
C GLY A 56 -9.50 3.38 -17.03
N GLY A 57 -8.80 3.82 -15.98
CA GLY A 57 -8.96 3.32 -14.61
C GLY A 57 -8.31 1.95 -14.37
N LEU A 58 -8.47 1.42 -13.15
CA LEU A 58 -7.92 0.11 -12.76
C LEU A 58 -8.86 -1.08 -13.07
N GLN A 59 -9.83 -0.94 -13.98
CA GLN A 59 -10.81 -1.97 -14.34
C GLN A 59 -10.66 -2.34 -15.83
N ARG A 60 -10.55 -3.60 -16.22
CA ARG A 60 -11.56 -4.65 -16.03
C ARG A 60 -10.94 -6.01 -15.66
N HIS A 61 -11.12 -6.43 -14.41
CA HIS A 61 -11.25 -7.84 -14.05
C HIS A 61 -12.48 -7.95 -13.14
N GLU A 62 -13.65 -7.53 -13.65
CA GLU A 62 -14.91 -8.01 -13.10
C GLU A 62 -14.88 -9.54 -13.27
N ALA A 63 -15.00 -10.24 -12.15
CA ALA A 63 -15.00 -11.69 -12.13
C ALA A 63 -16.11 -12.22 -13.05
N ASP A 64 -15.73 -12.96 -14.08
CA ASP A 64 -16.65 -13.92 -14.71
C ASP A 64 -16.43 -15.28 -14.04
N TYR A 65 -17.45 -16.15 -14.03
CA TYR A 65 -17.43 -17.46 -13.34
C TYR A 65 -16.34 -18.43 -13.85
N THR A 66 -15.52 -17.99 -14.81
CA THR A 66 -14.44 -18.71 -15.48
C THR A 66 -13.04 -18.12 -15.27
N HIS A 67 -12.88 -16.91 -14.71
CA HIS A 67 -11.57 -16.24 -14.66
C HIS A 67 -11.27 -15.58 -13.31
N GLY A 68 -10.18 -16.02 -12.66
CA GLY A 68 -9.75 -15.53 -11.35
C GLY A 68 -9.09 -14.14 -11.40
N THR A 69 -9.38 -13.31 -10.39
CA THR A 69 -8.95 -11.90 -10.28
C THR A 69 -7.55 -11.76 -9.66
N ARG A 70 -6.50 -12.23 -10.32
CA ARG A 70 -5.11 -11.94 -9.89
C ARG A 70 -4.43 -11.00 -10.87
N ILE A 71 -4.35 -9.73 -10.49
CA ILE A 71 -3.39 -8.81 -11.08
C ILE A 71 -2.02 -9.15 -10.48
N SER A 72 -1.16 -9.77 -11.29
CA SER A 72 0.26 -9.98 -10.95
C SER A 72 1.00 -8.69 -11.25
N TYR A 73 1.64 -8.12 -10.24
CA TYR A 73 2.69 -7.14 -10.43
C TYR A 73 4.00 -7.92 -10.38
N ASP A 74 4.73 -7.98 -11.49
CA ASP A 74 6.13 -8.44 -11.56
C ASP A 74 7.06 -7.32 -11.06
#